data_AF-A0A6F9KGY8-F1
#
_entry.id   AF-A0A6F9KGY8-F1
#
_cell.length_a   1.000
_cell.length_b   1.000
_cell.length_c   1.000
_cell.angle_alpha   90.00
_cell.angle_beta   90.00
_cell.angle_gamma   90.00
#
_symmetry.space_group_name_H-M   'P 1'
#
loop_
_entity.id
_entity.type
_entity.pdbx_description
1 polymer ?
#
loop_
_entity_poly.entity_id
_entity_poly.type
_entity_poly.pdbx_seq_one_letter_code
_entity_poly.pdbx_strand_id
1 'polypeptide(L)' 'VADNITTYAKTIHELKADSEATIQVGETIINAKPDCVIIKAGGVEVTIDSNGLVVKGGEIKAE' A
#
# COMPACT_ATOMS: atom_id res chain seq x y z
N VAL A 1 17.59 -8.88 -10.65
CA VAL A 1 16.13 -9.04 -10.85
C VAL A 1 15.89 -10.52 -11.07
N ALA A 2 15.02 -11.12 -10.27
CA ALA A 2 14.51 -12.45 -10.57
C ALA A 2 13.29 -12.28 -11.49
N ASP A 3 13.09 -13.17 -12.45
CA ASP A 3 11.91 -13.15 -13.33
C ASP A 3 10.61 -13.26 -12.52
N ASN A 4 10.65 -13.98 -11.39
CA ASN A 4 9.57 -14.03 -10.42
C ASN A 4 10.11 -14.30 -9.01
N ILE A 5 9.31 -13.91 -8.00
CA ILE A 5 9.47 -14.32 -6.61
C ILE A 5 8.11 -14.83 -6.15
N THR A 6 8.06 -16.03 -5.59
CA THR A 6 6.85 -16.59 -4.98
C THR A 6 7.16 -16.95 -3.52
N THR A 7 6.39 -16.40 -2.59
CA THR A 7 6.47 -16.73 -1.16
C THR A 7 5.21 -17.50 -0.75
N TYR A 8 5.38 -18.66 -0.13
CA TYR A 8 4.28 -19.48 0.37
C TYR A 8 4.51 -19.80 1.85
N ALA A 9 3.54 -19.45 2.69
CA ALA A 9 3.52 -19.81 4.10
C ALA A 9 2.25 -20.62 4.39
N LYS A 10 2.40 -21.77 5.07
CA LYS A 10 1.26 -22.63 5.43
C LYS A 10 0.36 -22.01 6.51
N THR A 11 0.91 -21.10 7.32
CA THR A 11 0.20 -20.48 8.43
C THR A 11 0.30 -18.96 8.34
N ILE A 12 1.36 -18.35 8.85
CA ILE A 12 1.50 -16.90 8.96
C ILE A 12 2.70 -16.44 8.13
N HIS A 13 2.52 -15.35 7.38
CA HIS A 13 3.60 -14.65 6.68
C HIS A 13 3.70 -13.23 7.24
N GLU A 14 4.72 -12.98 8.07
CA GLU A 14 4.94 -11.66 8.68
C GLU A 14 6.03 -10.89 7.94
N LEU A 15 5.74 -9.62 7.63
CA LEU A 15 6.71 -8.64 7.15
C LEU A 15 6.71 -7.50 8.17
N LYS A 16 7.83 -7.29 8.86
CA LYS A 16 7.98 -6.28 9.91
C LYS A 16 9.07 -5.30 9.52
N ALA A 17 8.79 -4.02 9.71
CA ALA A 17 9.71 -2.92 9.51
C ALA A 17 9.46 -1.86 10.58
N ASP A 18 10.53 -1.28 11.12
CA ASP A 18 10.42 -0.27 12.19
C ASP A 18 10.06 1.12 11.64
N SER A 19 10.35 1.38 10.36
CA SER A 19 10.15 2.69 9.73
C SER A 19 9.08 2.67 8.63
N GLU A 20 9.25 1.86 7.59
CA GLU A 20 8.32 1.81 6.47
C GLU A 20 8.43 0.49 5.71
N ALA A 21 7.35 0.10 5.05
CA ALA A 21 7.33 -0.98 4.07
C ALA A 21 6.70 -0.48 2.77
N THR A 22 7.39 -0.68 1.65
CA THR A 22 6.96 -0.24 0.32
C THR A 22 6.80 -1.43 -0.63
N ILE A 23 5.65 -1.51 -1.29
CA ILE A 23 5.39 -2.39 -2.43
C ILE A 23 5.21 -1.49 -3.65
N GLN A 24 6.04 -1.66 -4.68
CA GLN A 24 6.03 -0.80 -5.86
C GLN A 24 6.01 -1.63 -7.15
N VAL A 25 5.12 -1.26 -8.08
CA VAL A 25 5.03 -1.81 -9.44
C VAL A 25 4.89 -0.65 -10.41
N GLY A 26 5.98 -0.29 -11.09
CA GLY A 26 6.02 0.93 -11.91
C GLY A 26 5.72 2.18 -11.07
N GLU A 27 4.64 2.89 -11.43
CA GLU A 27 4.15 4.06 -10.71
C GLU A 27 3.16 3.74 -9.58
N THR A 28 2.67 2.49 -9.52
CA THR A 28 1.76 2.05 -8.46
C THR A 28 2.55 1.75 -7.19
N ILE A 29 2.14 2.35 -6.07
CA ILE A 29 2.84 2.26 -4.79
C ILE A 29 1.83 1.95 -3.68
N ILE A 30 2.18 1.01 -2.81
CA ILE A 30 1.59 0.84 -1.47
C ILE A 30 2.72 1.10 -0.48
N ASN A 31 2.55 2.10 0.39
CA ASN A 31 3.53 2.48 1.40
C ASN A 31 2.84 2.44 2.77
N ALA A 32 3.31 1.53 3.62
CA ALA A 32 2.88 1.41 5.01
C ALA A 32 3.91 2.08 5.91
N LYS A 33 3.44 3.01 6.74
CA LYS A 33 4.20 3.73 7.75
C LYS A 33 3.63 3.39 9.14
N PRO A 34 4.28 3.80 10.24
CA PRO A 34 3.82 3.48 11.59
C PRO A 34 2.45 4.11 11.90
N ASP A 35 2.13 5.23 11.27
CA ASP A 35 0.96 6.07 11.56
C ASP A 35 -0.05 6.16 10.40
N CYS A 36 0.31 5.72 9.19
CA CYS A 36 -0.56 5.80 8.03
C CYS A 36 -0.24 4.74 6.96
N VAL A 37 -1.19 4.57 6.04
CA VAL A 37 -1.00 3.81 4.79
C VAL A 37 -1.33 4.71 3.61
N ILE A 38 -0.46 4.72 2.61
CA ILE A 38 -0.60 5.51 1.38
C ILE A 38 -0.61 4.58 0.17
N ILE A 39 -1.63 4.69 -0.67
CA ILE A 39 -1.76 3.95 -1.93
C ILE A 39 -1.81 4.96 -3.08
N LYS A 40 -0.92 4.80 -4.07
CA LYS A 40 -0.90 5.62 -5.29
C LYS A 40 -1.05 4.72 -6.49
N ALA A 41 -2.02 5.01 -7.36
CA ALA A 41 -2.24 4.25 -8.60
C ALA A 41 -3.06 5.08 -9.60
N GLY A 42 -2.66 5.08 -10.88
CA GLY A 42 -3.48 5.66 -11.95
C GLY A 42 -3.87 7.13 -11.75
N GLY A 43 -3.02 7.93 -11.10
CA GLY A 43 -3.29 9.34 -10.77
C GLY A 43 -4.16 9.57 -9.53
N VAL A 44 -4.54 8.52 -8.81
CA VAL A 44 -5.25 8.56 -7.52
C VAL A 44 -4.27 8.34 -6.37
N GLU A 45 -4.44 9.09 -5.29
CA GLU A 45 -3.78 8.91 -4.00
C GLU A 45 -4.81 8.68 -2.90
N VAL A 46 -4.68 7.58 -2.17
CA VAL A 46 -5.50 7.25 -1.00
C VAL A 46 -4.61 7.24 0.23
N THR A 47 -5.04 7.90 1.30
CA THR A 47 -4.36 7.92 2.60
C THR A 47 -5.33 7.47 3.68
N ILE A 48 -4.90 6.50 4.50
CA ILE A 48 -5.59 6.10 5.74
C ILE A 48 -4.69 6.46 6.91
N ASP A 49 -5.19 7.28 7.81
CA ASP A 49 -4.50 7.68 9.03
C ASP A 49 -5.48 7.86 10.21
N SER A 50 -5.01 8.42 11.32
CA SER A 50 -5.84 8.69 12.51
C SER A 50 -7.03 9.64 12.28
N ASN A 51 -7.05 10.39 11.18
CA ASN A 51 -8.14 11.29 10.79
C ASN A 51 -9.15 10.61 9.86
N GLY A 52 -8.89 9.38 9.40
CA GLY A 52 -9.79 8.59 8.57
C GLY A 52 -9.23 8.31 7.17
N LEU A 53 -10.12 8.26 6.18
CA LEU A 53 -9.83 7.94 4.78
C LEU A 53 -9.90 9.20 3.91
N VAL A 54 -8.82 9.55 3.24
CA VAL A 54 -8.76 10.66 2.28
C VAL A 54 -8.40 10.13 0.90
N VAL A 55 -9.18 10.51 -0.12
CA VAL A 55 -8.93 10.18 -1.52
C VAL A 55 -8.70 11.47 -2.30
N LYS A 56 -7.58 11.55 -3.02
CA LYS A 56 -7.21 12.67 -3.90
C LYS A 56 -7.07 12.16 -5.33
N GLY A 57 -7.74 12.82 -6.26
CA GLY A 57 -7.83 12.36 -7.65
C GLY A 57 -8.75 11.15 -7.77
N GLY A 58 -9.55 11.10 -8.83
CA GLY A 58 -10.57 10.07 -9.03
C GLY A 58 -11.95 10.42 -8.48
N GLU A 59 -12.96 9.66 -8.92
CA GLU A 59 -14.33 9.78 -8.45
C GLU A 59 -14.52 8.95 -7.17
N ILE A 60 -15.14 9.53 -6.15
CA ILE A 60 -15.60 8.78 -4.97
C ILE A 60 -16.99 8.22 -5.29
N LYS A 61 -17.09 6.90 -5.41
CA LYS A 61 -18.37 6.18 -5.47
C LYS A 61 -18.59 5.48 -4.13
N ALA A 62 -19.64 5.87 -3.41
CA ALA A 62 -20.09 5.15 -2.22
C ALA A 62 -21.14 4.13 -2.68
N GLU A 63 -20.89 2.85 -2.41
CA GLU A 63 -21.88 1.77 -2.55
C GLU A 63 -22.57 1.50 -1.20
#